data_AF-A0A554KIX5-F1
#
_entry.id   AF-A0A554KIX5-F1
#
_cell.length_a   1.000
_cell.length_b   1.000
_cell.length_c   1.000
_cell.angle_alpha   90.00
_cell.angle_beta   90.00
_cell.angle_gamma   90.00
#
_symmetry.space_group_name_H-M   'P 1'
#
loop_
_entity.id
_entity.type
_entity.pdbx_description
1 polymer ?
#
loop_
_entity_poly.entity_id
_entity_poly.type
_entity_poly.pdbx_seq_one_letter_code
_entity_poly.pdbx_strand_id
1 'polypeptide(L)'
;MATVAVTALVSVAGMRFAPESLQGLIVQQERKPTPWIVYDQADVATGVSVPADTHVVFHLPDTLERISLDVLFGYTSDTVRFWGYCLPANYEPEVQAQRMNLPGQLFLSKKERAVREAYTQQQPYRFSLLRLPRKEDIIAGTAVHGRIRHEVDVFEGSTMCYVMSELSIPLGVDADSDGLNTRVERDSGTRPELPDTDADGILDGVEYRTGTNPTQRDSDVDGLIDGIEDKDWDGRVDRGETNPRTPDSDRDDLCDGLCLVKLKRQKLYIGEDRNLNGIVDDKETDPLNPDSNGDGISDYQEFITCHLAGGKDC
;
A
#
# COMPACT_ATOMS: atom_id res chain seq x y z
N MET A 1 3.72 48.51 -18.10
CA MET A 1 2.23 48.49 -18.10
C MET A 1 1.79 47.09 -17.70
N ALA A 2 0.77 47.02 -16.85
CA ALA A 2 0.44 45.89 -15.99
C ALA A 2 0.28 44.53 -16.70
N THR A 3 0.97 43.52 -16.21
CA THR A 3 0.63 42.11 -16.40
C THR A 3 -0.48 41.77 -15.41
N VAL A 4 -1.70 41.60 -15.91
CA VAL A 4 -2.87 41.22 -15.12
C VAL A 4 -2.68 39.76 -14.70
N ALA A 5 -2.37 39.54 -13.42
CA ALA A 5 -2.44 38.23 -12.80
C ALA A 5 -3.92 37.81 -12.75
N VAL A 6 -4.28 36.82 -13.55
CA VAL A 6 -5.57 36.15 -13.43
C VAL A 6 -5.48 35.23 -12.22
N THR A 7 -5.89 35.75 -11.06
CA THR A 7 -6.25 34.95 -9.90
C THR A 7 -7.47 34.14 -10.27
N ALA A 8 -7.27 32.89 -10.66
CA ALA A 8 -8.34 31.94 -10.86
C ALA A 8 -8.94 31.59 -9.48
N LEU A 9 -10.01 32.31 -9.11
CA LEU A 9 -10.92 31.91 -8.06
C LEU A 9 -11.59 30.60 -8.48
N VAL A 10 -11.30 29.51 -7.79
CA VAL A 10 -12.08 28.27 -7.93
C VAL A 10 -13.37 28.47 -7.14
N SER A 11 -14.50 28.45 -7.85
CA SER A 11 -15.83 28.60 -7.27
C SER A 11 -16.43 27.22 -7.09
N VAL A 12 -16.43 26.70 -5.86
CA VAL A 12 -17.18 25.51 -5.47
C VAL A 12 -18.30 25.99 -4.55
N ALA A 13 -19.56 25.75 -4.95
CA ALA A 13 -20.75 25.99 -4.13
C ALA A 13 -20.80 27.36 -3.40
N GLY A 14 -20.33 28.44 -4.05
CA GLY A 14 -20.39 29.80 -3.48
C GLY A 14 -19.36 30.12 -2.38
N MET A 15 -18.44 29.21 -2.04
CA MET A 15 -17.34 29.50 -1.12
C MET A 15 -16.11 30.04 -1.87
N ARG A 16 -15.56 31.16 -1.41
CA ARG A 16 -14.27 31.71 -1.86
C ARG A 16 -13.19 31.31 -0.86
N PHE A 17 -12.38 30.31 -1.19
CA PHE A 17 -11.19 29.97 -0.40
C PHE A 17 -9.96 30.67 -0.99
N ALA A 18 -9.26 31.44 -0.15
CA ALA A 18 -7.94 31.96 -0.50
C ALA A 18 -6.89 30.90 -0.07
N PRO A 19 -6.19 30.24 -1.02
CA PRO A 19 -5.23 29.16 -0.71
C PRO A 19 -4.09 29.61 0.22
N GLU A 20 -3.83 30.92 0.26
CA GLU A 20 -2.83 31.58 1.12
C GLU A 20 -3.16 31.52 2.62
N SER A 21 -4.43 31.33 2.98
CA SER A 21 -4.90 31.38 4.37
C SER A 21 -4.59 30.12 5.20
N LEU A 22 -4.23 29.01 4.55
CA LEU A 22 -3.99 27.71 5.19
C LEU A 22 -2.50 27.37 5.36
N GLN A 23 -1.58 28.19 4.83
CA GLN A 23 -0.12 27.91 4.80
C GLN A 23 0.67 28.54 5.97
N GLY A 24 0.00 28.79 7.10
CA GLY A 24 0.43 29.72 8.16
C GLY A 24 1.71 29.41 8.96
N LEU A 25 2.53 28.43 8.58
CA LEU A 25 3.74 28.04 9.34
C LEU A 25 5.00 27.78 8.48
N ILE A 26 4.94 27.98 7.16
CA ILE A 26 6.08 27.73 6.26
C ILE A 26 6.89 29.03 6.03
N VAL A 27 8.23 28.93 6.14
CA VAL A 27 9.19 30.00 5.85
C VAL A 27 8.93 30.52 4.42
N GLN A 28 8.72 31.83 4.27
CA GLN A 28 8.28 32.47 3.02
C GLN A 28 9.13 32.11 1.79
N GLN A 29 10.41 31.81 1.97
CA GLN A 29 11.35 31.47 0.89
C GLN A 29 11.24 30.01 0.40
N GLU A 30 10.57 29.13 1.15
CA GLU A 30 10.31 27.72 0.78
C GLU A 30 8.86 27.49 0.32
N ARG A 31 8.05 28.55 0.25
CA ARG A 31 6.69 28.49 -0.28
C ARG A 31 6.73 28.26 -1.80
N LYS A 32 6.91 27.01 -2.20
CA LYS A 32 6.55 26.59 -3.55
C LYS A 32 5.02 26.72 -3.67
N PRO A 33 4.49 27.29 -4.76
CA PRO A 33 3.05 27.27 -5.01
C PRO A 33 2.63 25.81 -5.21
N THR A 34 2.08 25.20 -4.15
CA THR A 34 1.50 23.86 -4.20
C THR A 34 0.15 23.94 -4.94
N PRO A 35 -0.07 23.11 -5.98
CA PRO A 35 -1.30 23.15 -6.75
C PRO A 35 -2.49 22.71 -5.90
N TRP A 36 -3.67 23.16 -6.29
CA TRP A 36 -4.95 22.77 -5.72
C TRP A 36 -5.72 21.94 -6.73
N ILE A 37 -6.18 20.76 -6.31
CA ILE A 37 -7.03 19.88 -7.11
C ILE A 37 -8.32 19.64 -6.33
N VAL A 38 -9.44 19.60 -7.05
CA VAL A 38 -10.75 19.29 -6.49
C VAL A 38 -11.26 18.06 -7.20
N TYR A 39 -11.60 17.03 -6.44
CA TYR A 39 -12.30 15.84 -6.91
C TYR A 39 -13.75 15.91 -6.47
N ASP A 40 -14.65 15.67 -7.42
CA ASP A 40 -16.08 15.60 -7.14
C ASP A 40 -16.50 14.21 -6.62
N GLN A 41 -17.78 14.03 -6.35
CA GLN A 41 -18.31 12.75 -5.88
C GLN A 41 -18.14 11.63 -6.92
N ALA A 42 -18.23 11.94 -8.22
CA ALA A 42 -18.09 10.95 -9.28
C ALA A 42 -16.63 10.51 -9.43
N ASP A 43 -15.68 11.43 -9.28
CA ASP A 43 -14.25 11.14 -9.23
C ASP A 43 -13.93 10.16 -8.09
N VAL A 44 -14.40 10.45 -6.87
CA VAL A 44 -14.19 9.57 -5.71
C VAL A 44 -14.90 8.22 -5.88
N ALA A 45 -16.11 8.20 -6.42
CA ALA A 45 -16.87 6.97 -6.64
C ALA A 45 -16.23 6.06 -7.71
N THR A 46 -15.60 6.65 -8.73
CA THR A 46 -14.92 5.88 -9.78
C THR A 46 -13.49 5.54 -9.43
N GLY A 47 -12.90 6.25 -8.46
CA GLY A 47 -11.54 6.13 -7.99
C GLY A 47 -10.57 7.02 -8.79
N VAL A 48 -9.80 7.82 -8.07
CA VAL A 48 -8.79 8.75 -8.58
C VAL A 48 -7.49 8.61 -7.78
N SER A 49 -6.40 9.22 -8.24
CA SER A 49 -5.15 9.29 -7.45
C SER A 49 -4.89 10.71 -7.00
N VAL A 50 -4.70 10.88 -5.70
CA VAL A 50 -4.26 12.11 -5.05
C VAL A 50 -2.76 12.26 -5.33
N PRO A 51 -2.31 13.31 -6.04
CA PRO A 51 -0.90 13.48 -6.34
C PRO A 51 -0.09 13.85 -5.09
N ALA A 52 1.19 13.48 -5.10
CA ALA A 52 2.14 13.89 -4.07
C ALA A 52 2.25 15.42 -3.97
N ASP A 53 2.55 15.93 -2.77
CA ASP A 53 2.84 17.34 -2.48
C ASP A 53 1.78 18.33 -2.99
N THR A 54 0.53 17.88 -3.09
CA THR A 54 -0.58 18.64 -3.68
C THR A 54 -1.71 18.82 -2.67
N HIS A 55 -2.35 20.00 -2.68
CA HIS A 55 -3.55 20.23 -1.89
C HIS A 55 -4.75 19.63 -2.62
N VAL A 56 -5.31 18.56 -2.08
CA VAL A 56 -6.49 17.92 -2.67
C VAL A 56 -7.70 18.12 -1.78
N VAL A 57 -8.78 18.61 -2.37
CA VAL A 57 -10.11 18.65 -1.77
C VAL A 57 -10.95 17.59 -2.48
N PHE A 58 -11.65 16.76 -1.73
CA PHE A 58 -12.52 15.74 -2.30
C PHE A 58 -13.86 15.71 -1.57
N HIS A 59 -14.91 15.37 -2.32
CA HIS A 59 -16.26 15.23 -1.79
C HIS A 59 -16.66 13.77 -1.78
N LEU A 60 -17.01 13.24 -0.60
CA LEU A 60 -17.51 11.87 -0.51
C LEU A 60 -18.91 11.77 -1.15
N PRO A 61 -19.17 10.70 -1.94
CA PRO A 61 -20.49 10.44 -2.50
C PRO A 61 -21.59 10.42 -1.45
N ASP A 62 -22.75 10.97 -1.80
CA ASP A 62 -23.95 10.94 -0.95
C ASP A 62 -24.52 9.52 -0.77
N THR A 63 -24.11 8.59 -1.63
CA THR A 63 -24.51 7.16 -1.58
C THR A 63 -23.79 6.38 -0.50
N LEU A 64 -22.70 6.90 0.08
CA LEU A 64 -21.94 6.24 1.13
C LEU A 64 -22.51 6.63 2.50
N GLU A 65 -23.01 5.67 3.28
CA GLU A 65 -23.41 5.99 4.66
C GLU A 65 -22.17 6.23 5.54
N ARG A 66 -21.25 5.26 5.55
CA ARG A 66 -20.01 5.30 6.32
C ARG A 66 -18.90 4.55 5.59
N ILE A 67 -17.69 5.09 5.61
CA ILE A 67 -16.51 4.47 5.00
C ILE A 67 -15.31 4.62 5.94
N SER A 68 -14.51 3.57 6.10
CA SER A 68 -13.29 3.65 6.91
C SER A 68 -12.14 4.31 6.12
N LEU A 69 -11.16 4.84 6.82
CA LEU A 69 -9.94 5.41 6.21
C LEU A 69 -9.21 4.37 5.34
N ASP A 70 -9.09 3.16 5.84
CA ASP A 70 -8.40 2.07 5.15
C ASP A 70 -9.18 1.63 3.90
N VAL A 71 -10.51 1.68 3.89
CA VAL A 71 -11.30 1.39 2.68
C VAL A 71 -11.27 2.53 1.67
N LEU A 72 -11.10 3.78 2.12
CA LEU A 72 -11.08 4.96 1.25
C LEU A 72 -9.74 5.19 0.53
N PHE A 73 -8.64 4.84 1.19
CA PHE A 73 -7.27 5.00 0.67
C PHE A 73 -6.56 3.65 0.44
N GLY A 74 -7.25 2.53 0.69
CA GLY A 74 -6.69 1.18 0.68
C GLY A 74 -5.64 0.97 1.78
N TYR A 75 -4.72 0.05 1.49
CA TYR A 75 -3.58 -0.32 2.33
C TYR A 75 -2.51 0.80 2.49
N THR A 76 -2.70 1.93 1.81
CA THR A 76 -1.74 3.04 1.76
C THR A 76 -1.54 3.75 3.11
N SER A 77 -2.48 3.59 4.05
CA SER A 77 -2.43 4.26 5.36
C SER A 77 -1.24 3.83 6.23
N ASP A 78 -0.71 2.62 6.03
CA ASP A 78 0.42 2.07 6.78
C ASP A 78 1.79 2.41 6.18
N THR A 79 1.83 2.69 4.88
CA THR A 79 3.08 2.87 4.13
C THR A 79 3.38 4.34 3.84
N VAL A 80 2.37 5.12 3.49
CA VAL A 80 2.52 6.52 3.09
C VAL A 80 2.09 7.46 4.18
N ARG A 81 2.90 8.49 4.40
CA ARG A 81 2.57 9.58 5.30
C ARG A 81 1.59 10.53 4.62
N PHE A 82 0.39 10.60 5.16
CA PHE A 82 -0.57 11.64 4.83
C PHE A 82 -1.35 12.10 6.06
N TRP A 83 -1.89 13.31 5.95
CA TRP A 83 -2.82 13.88 6.91
C TRP A 83 -3.89 14.66 6.16
N GLY A 84 -5.06 14.74 6.78
CA GLY A 84 -6.16 15.45 6.18
C GLY A 84 -7.17 15.90 7.21
N TYR A 85 -8.16 16.63 6.71
CA TYR A 85 -9.15 17.30 7.51
C TYR A 85 -10.50 17.25 6.85
N CYS A 86 -11.53 16.86 7.59
CA CYS A 86 -12.90 16.84 7.11
C CYS A 86 -13.72 17.93 7.78
N LEU A 87 -14.40 18.71 6.95
CA LEU A 87 -15.36 19.70 7.37
C LEU A 87 -16.62 18.99 7.86
N PRO A 88 -17.33 19.51 8.87
CA PRO A 88 -18.60 18.94 9.30
C PRO A 88 -19.63 19.01 8.16
N ALA A 89 -20.52 18.02 8.05
CA ALA A 89 -21.56 17.98 7.02
C ALA A 89 -22.43 19.26 6.97
N ASN A 90 -22.64 19.92 8.12
CA ASN A 90 -23.36 21.19 8.25
C ASN A 90 -22.40 22.39 8.38
N TYR A 91 -21.37 22.47 7.54
CA TYR A 91 -20.40 23.56 7.58
C TYR A 91 -21.01 24.88 7.10
N GLU A 92 -21.48 25.71 8.04
CA GLU A 92 -21.87 27.09 7.79
C GLU A 92 -20.70 28.06 8.11
N PRO A 93 -20.11 28.73 7.11
CA PRO A 93 -18.94 29.56 7.32
C PRO A 93 -19.22 30.76 8.25
N GLU A 94 -20.47 31.25 8.29
CA GLU A 94 -20.90 32.36 9.15
C GLU A 94 -20.94 31.97 10.64
N VAL A 95 -21.40 30.75 10.95
CA VAL A 95 -21.45 30.22 12.33
C VAL A 95 -20.05 29.92 12.85
N GLN A 96 -19.15 29.48 11.95
CA GLN A 96 -17.80 29.10 12.36
C GLN A 96 -16.86 30.30 12.56
N ALA A 97 -17.05 31.39 11.82
CA ALA A 97 -16.27 32.62 12.03
C ALA A 97 -16.32 33.14 13.49
N GLN A 98 -17.33 32.71 14.26
CA GLN A 98 -17.51 33.06 15.66
C GLN A 98 -16.85 32.08 16.66
N ARG A 99 -16.35 30.91 16.20
CA ARG A 99 -15.71 29.89 17.05
C ARG A 99 -14.18 30.00 16.95
N MET A 100 -13.48 29.89 18.08
CA MET A 100 -12.01 29.92 18.13
C MET A 100 -11.33 28.58 17.74
N ASN A 101 -12.09 27.51 17.56
CA ASN A 101 -11.57 26.18 17.20
C ASN A 101 -11.77 25.91 15.70
N LEU A 102 -10.85 25.16 15.08
CA LEU A 102 -10.96 24.74 13.68
C LEU A 102 -12.23 23.86 13.47
N PRO A 103 -13.11 24.16 12.50
CA PRO A 103 -14.37 23.44 12.17
C PRO A 103 -14.17 22.06 11.55
N GLY A 104 -14.05 21.00 12.35
CA GLY A 104 -13.91 19.67 11.77
C GLY A 104 -12.89 18.79 12.45
N GLN A 105 -12.69 17.65 11.82
CA GLN A 105 -11.97 16.52 12.39
C GLN A 105 -10.76 16.17 11.53
N LEU A 106 -9.65 15.88 12.20
CA LEU A 106 -8.41 15.47 11.57
C LEU A 106 -8.47 13.96 11.31
N PHE A 107 -7.88 13.52 10.22
CA PHE A 107 -7.55 12.11 10.01
C PHE A 107 -6.08 11.98 9.64
N LEU A 108 -5.46 10.91 10.08
CA LEU A 108 -4.03 10.66 9.92
C LEU A 108 -3.82 9.24 9.40
N SER A 109 -2.88 9.10 8.47
CA SER A 109 -2.32 7.78 8.14
C SER A 109 -1.74 7.09 9.38
N LYS A 110 -1.81 5.76 9.43
CA LYS A 110 -1.14 4.95 10.46
C LYS A 110 0.36 5.19 10.45
N LYS A 111 0.98 5.40 9.28
CA LYS A 111 2.37 5.84 9.15
C LYS A 111 2.65 7.14 9.88
N GLU A 112 1.83 8.16 9.69
CA GLU A 112 1.98 9.46 10.38
C GLU A 112 1.81 9.33 11.89
N ARG A 113 0.88 8.48 12.35
CA ARG A 113 0.70 8.19 13.77
C ARG A 113 1.96 7.58 14.37
N ALA A 114 2.51 6.56 13.72
CA ALA A 114 3.72 5.87 14.17
C ALA A 114 4.91 6.84 14.26
N VAL A 115 5.08 7.73 13.27
CA VAL A 115 6.14 8.75 13.28
C VAL A 115 5.99 9.72 14.47
N ARG A 116 4.76 10.19 14.74
CA ARG A 116 4.50 11.09 15.87
C ARG A 116 4.68 10.42 17.23
N GLU A 117 4.25 9.17 17.34
CA GLU A 117 4.44 8.38 18.55
C GLU A 117 5.94 8.17 18.83
N ALA A 118 6.72 7.78 17.82
CA ALA A 118 8.17 7.64 17.93
C ALA A 118 8.84 8.96 18.37
N TYR A 119 8.43 10.10 17.79
CA TYR A 119 8.95 11.41 18.19
C TYR A 119 8.61 11.75 19.65
N THR A 120 7.39 11.43 20.08
CA THR A 120 6.93 11.67 21.46
C THR A 120 7.71 10.83 22.46
N GLN A 121 7.99 9.56 22.13
CA GLN A 121 8.82 8.68 22.96
C GLN A 121 10.28 9.15 23.06
N GLN A 122 10.81 9.79 22.00
CA GLN A 122 12.17 10.31 21.96
C GLN A 122 12.35 11.68 22.64
N GLN A 123 11.28 12.38 23.00
CA GLN A 123 11.33 13.62 23.78
C GLN A 123 11.29 13.28 25.28
N PRO A 124 12.44 13.12 25.98
CA PRO A 124 12.40 13.00 27.44
C PRO A 124 11.75 14.27 27.99
N TYR A 125 10.87 14.11 28.98
CA TYR A 125 10.27 15.21 29.73
C TYR A 125 11.30 16.32 29.92
N ARG A 126 11.02 17.53 29.40
CA ARG A 126 11.87 18.69 29.62
C ARG A 126 11.88 18.97 31.12
N PHE A 127 12.90 18.46 31.81
CA PHE A 127 13.16 18.79 33.20
C PHE A 127 13.33 20.31 33.30
N SER A 128 12.41 20.96 33.99
CA SER A 128 12.48 22.40 34.29
C SER A 128 12.59 22.55 35.79
N LEU A 129 13.63 23.26 36.25
CA LEU A 129 13.83 23.57 37.67
C LEU A 129 12.70 24.40 38.29
N LEU A 130 11.84 25.01 37.47
CA LEU A 130 10.66 25.77 37.90
C LEU A 130 9.38 24.91 38.00
N ARG A 131 9.41 23.66 37.53
CA ARG A 131 8.26 22.75 37.56
C ARG A 131 8.74 21.33 37.90
N LEU A 132 9.07 21.13 39.17
CA LEU A 132 9.43 19.80 39.69
C LEU A 132 8.21 18.86 39.56
N PRO A 133 8.37 17.67 38.95
CA PRO A 133 7.28 16.71 38.87
C PRO A 133 6.90 16.22 40.27
N ARG A 134 5.60 16.21 40.59
CA ARG A 134 5.11 15.70 41.87
C ARG A 134 5.03 14.17 41.82
N LYS A 135 4.94 13.53 42.98
CA LYS A 135 4.89 12.07 43.09
C LYS A 135 3.66 11.50 42.37
N GLU A 136 2.56 12.26 42.35
CA GLU A 136 1.35 11.94 41.60
C GLU A 136 1.55 11.99 40.08
N ASP A 137 2.37 12.93 39.57
CA ASP A 137 2.65 13.10 38.14
C ASP A 137 3.57 11.98 37.59
N ILE A 138 4.32 11.31 38.48
CA ILE A 138 5.19 10.16 38.18
C ILE A 138 4.38 8.85 38.18
N ILE A 139 3.35 8.74 39.02
CA ILE A 139 2.54 7.52 39.20
C ILE A 139 1.36 7.49 38.23
N ALA A 140 0.66 8.61 38.05
CA ALA A 140 -0.33 8.77 37.00
C ALA A 140 0.42 9.31 35.80
N GLY A 141 0.80 8.46 34.83
CA GLY A 141 1.38 8.91 33.57
C GLY A 141 0.59 10.09 33.03
N THR A 142 1.10 11.30 33.24
CA THR A 142 0.31 12.52 33.11
C THR A 142 -0.18 12.61 31.68
N ALA A 143 -1.48 12.83 31.51
CA ALA A 143 -2.17 12.91 30.24
C ALA A 143 -1.29 13.53 29.15
N VAL A 144 -0.85 12.69 28.21
CA VAL A 144 -0.03 13.08 27.07
C VAL A 144 -0.73 14.24 26.38
N HIS A 145 -0.22 15.46 26.57
CA HIS A 145 -0.63 16.62 25.79
C HIS A 145 -0.19 16.29 24.35
N GLY A 146 -1.14 15.86 23.53
CA GLY A 146 -0.85 15.34 22.19
C GLY A 146 -1.87 14.34 21.64
N ARG A 147 -2.75 13.74 22.47
CA ARG A 147 -3.89 12.97 21.93
C ARG A 147 -4.83 13.92 21.18
N ILE A 148 -4.89 13.76 19.87
CA ILE A 148 -5.81 14.50 18.99
C ILE A 148 -7.22 14.11 19.41
N ARG A 149 -7.94 15.06 20.03
CA ARG A 149 -9.29 14.82 20.57
C ARG A 149 -10.36 14.67 19.48
N HIS A 150 -10.02 14.99 18.23
CA HIS A 150 -10.93 15.07 17.10
C HIS A 150 -10.31 14.32 15.91
N GLU A 151 -10.03 13.03 16.14
CA GLU A 151 -9.53 12.12 15.14
C GLU A 151 -10.69 11.30 14.58
N VAL A 152 -10.72 11.11 13.27
CA VAL A 152 -11.72 10.31 12.57
C VAL A 152 -11.04 9.28 11.68
N ASP A 153 -11.43 8.03 11.88
CA ASP A 153 -11.09 6.90 11.01
C ASP A 153 -12.29 6.42 10.19
N VAL A 154 -13.47 7.00 10.43
CA VAL A 154 -14.70 6.65 9.72
C VAL A 154 -15.39 7.91 9.24
N PHE A 155 -15.45 8.06 7.93
CA PHE A 155 -16.06 9.19 7.25
C PHE A 155 -17.55 8.94 7.03
N GLU A 156 -18.32 10.01 7.02
CA GLU A 156 -19.74 10.00 6.65
C GLU A 156 -19.89 10.47 5.20
N GLY A 157 -20.92 9.98 4.50
CA GLY A 157 -21.27 10.48 3.17
C GLY A 157 -21.48 11.99 3.13
N SER A 158 -21.41 12.56 1.93
CA SER A 158 -21.57 14.01 1.69
C SER A 158 -20.55 14.90 2.40
N THR A 159 -19.53 14.34 3.06
CA THR A 159 -18.49 15.09 3.78
C THR A 159 -17.46 15.65 2.81
N MET A 160 -17.13 16.93 2.96
CA MET A 160 -16.02 17.56 2.23
C MET A 160 -14.74 17.42 3.04
N CYS A 161 -13.74 16.80 2.44
CA CYS A 161 -12.47 16.52 3.07
C CYS A 161 -11.32 17.10 2.26
N TYR A 162 -10.22 17.32 2.95
CA TYR A 162 -8.97 17.82 2.42
C TYR A 162 -7.86 16.85 2.81
N VAL A 163 -6.92 16.59 1.90
CA VAL A 163 -5.77 15.73 2.16
C VAL A 163 -4.50 16.28 1.54
N MET A 164 -3.39 16.02 2.23
CA MET A 164 -2.03 16.16 1.70
C MET A 164 -1.25 14.88 1.97
N SER A 165 -0.61 14.36 0.94
CA SER A 165 0.23 13.18 1.02
C SER A 165 1.66 13.45 0.55
N GLU A 166 2.60 12.71 1.11
CA GLU A 166 4.00 12.68 0.69
C GLU A 166 4.18 12.00 -0.67
N LEU A 167 3.38 10.98 -0.96
CA LEU A 167 3.40 10.22 -2.21
C LEU A 167 2.03 10.24 -2.88
N SER A 168 1.97 9.82 -4.15
CA SER A 168 0.69 9.65 -4.83
C SER A 168 -0.09 8.54 -4.13
N ILE A 169 -1.33 8.80 -3.73
CA ILE A 169 -2.17 7.80 -3.06
C ILE A 169 -3.45 7.56 -3.84
N PRO A 170 -3.92 6.31 -3.96
CA PRO A 170 -5.24 6.05 -4.50
C PRO A 170 -6.32 6.62 -3.56
N LEU A 171 -7.38 7.16 -4.13
CA LEU A 171 -8.57 7.65 -3.44
C LEU A 171 -9.78 7.04 -4.13
N GLY A 172 -10.53 6.22 -3.43
CA GLY A 172 -11.69 5.52 -3.97
C GLY A 172 -12.14 4.42 -3.03
N VAL A 173 -13.21 3.72 -3.40
CA VAL A 173 -13.70 2.59 -2.60
C VAL A 173 -12.87 1.35 -2.93
N ASP A 174 -12.36 0.71 -1.89
CA ASP A 174 -11.80 -0.65 -1.88
C ASP A 174 -12.90 -1.60 -1.36
N ALA A 175 -13.59 -2.29 -2.28
CA ALA A 175 -14.86 -2.93 -1.96
C ALA A 175 -14.74 -4.31 -1.29
N ASP A 176 -13.63 -5.01 -1.50
CA ASP A 176 -13.30 -6.30 -0.90
C ASP A 176 -12.16 -6.21 0.14
N SER A 177 -11.60 -5.02 0.35
CA SER A 177 -10.62 -4.70 1.38
C SER A 177 -9.28 -5.43 1.21
N ASP A 178 -8.87 -5.63 -0.04
CA ASP A 178 -7.60 -6.26 -0.41
C ASP A 178 -6.43 -5.25 -0.48
N GLY A 179 -6.75 -3.97 -0.45
CA GLY A 179 -5.80 -2.86 -0.50
C GLY A 179 -5.69 -2.15 -1.84
N LEU A 180 -6.48 -2.52 -2.85
CA LEU A 180 -6.65 -1.79 -4.10
C LEU A 180 -8.01 -1.08 -4.13
N ASN A 181 -8.07 0.06 -4.82
CA ASN A 181 -9.35 0.68 -5.07
C ASN A 181 -9.92 0.21 -6.41
N THR A 182 -11.24 0.33 -6.58
CA THR A 182 -11.96 -0.09 -7.80
C THR A 182 -11.37 0.46 -9.11
N ARG A 183 -10.68 1.61 -9.07
CA ARG A 183 -10.01 2.17 -10.25
C ARG A 183 -8.75 1.40 -10.60
N VAL A 184 -7.87 1.20 -9.63
CA VAL A 184 -6.61 0.50 -9.80
C VAL A 184 -6.88 -0.93 -10.22
N GLU A 185 -7.85 -1.59 -9.60
CA GLU A 185 -8.24 -2.96 -9.95
C GLU A 185 -8.69 -3.08 -11.41
N ARG A 186 -9.54 -2.16 -11.86
CA ARG A 186 -9.99 -2.13 -13.26
C ARG A 186 -8.83 -1.89 -14.24
N ASP A 187 -7.88 -1.03 -13.86
CA ASP A 187 -6.71 -0.72 -14.67
C ASP A 187 -5.70 -1.90 -14.67
N SER A 188 -5.66 -2.71 -13.60
CA SER A 188 -4.85 -3.93 -13.46
C SER A 188 -5.51 -5.18 -14.06
N GLY A 189 -6.82 -5.14 -14.31
CA GLY A 189 -7.60 -6.28 -14.82
C GLY A 189 -8.14 -7.21 -13.73
N THR A 190 -8.04 -6.82 -12.46
CA THR A 190 -8.57 -7.54 -11.31
C THR A 190 -10.05 -7.22 -11.07
N ARG A 191 -10.67 -7.90 -10.12
CA ARG A 191 -12.12 -7.83 -9.87
C ARG A 191 -12.43 -7.12 -8.55
N PRO A 192 -13.06 -5.92 -8.58
CA PRO A 192 -13.41 -5.10 -7.41
C PRO A 192 -14.29 -5.68 -6.32
N GLU A 193 -14.67 -6.94 -6.45
CA GLU A 193 -15.52 -7.62 -5.49
C GLU A 193 -14.91 -8.94 -4.99
N LEU A 194 -13.71 -9.27 -5.47
CA LEU A 194 -12.96 -10.46 -5.11
C LEU A 194 -11.56 -10.04 -4.68
N PRO A 195 -11.20 -10.27 -3.41
CA PRO A 195 -9.92 -9.79 -2.88
C PRO A 195 -8.71 -10.57 -3.44
N ASP A 196 -8.95 -11.64 -4.18
CA ASP A 196 -7.99 -12.51 -4.86
C ASP A 196 -8.68 -12.99 -6.15
N THR A 197 -8.27 -12.42 -7.29
CA THR A 197 -8.95 -12.54 -8.57
C THR A 197 -8.68 -13.87 -9.25
N ASP A 198 -7.44 -14.35 -9.20
CA ASP A 198 -7.05 -15.60 -9.84
C ASP A 198 -7.16 -16.82 -8.91
N ALA A 199 -7.30 -16.59 -7.60
CA ALA A 199 -7.50 -17.56 -6.55
C ALA A 199 -6.32 -18.49 -6.30
N ASP A 200 -5.10 -17.95 -6.31
CA ASP A 200 -3.87 -18.63 -5.86
C ASP A 200 -3.60 -18.53 -4.35
N GLY A 201 -4.25 -17.61 -3.64
CA GLY A 201 -4.13 -17.40 -2.20
C GLY A 201 -3.54 -16.05 -1.80
N ILE A 202 -2.91 -15.32 -2.73
CA ILE A 202 -2.37 -13.98 -2.48
C ILE A 202 -3.44 -12.94 -2.86
N LEU A 203 -3.53 -11.86 -2.10
CA LEU A 203 -4.50 -10.80 -2.38
C LEU A 203 -4.06 -9.95 -3.56
N ASP A 204 -4.98 -9.50 -4.42
CA ASP A 204 -4.64 -8.73 -5.63
C ASP A 204 -3.81 -7.47 -5.26
N GLY A 205 -4.17 -6.82 -4.16
CA GLY A 205 -3.44 -5.68 -3.63
C GLY A 205 -2.05 -5.97 -3.07
N VAL A 206 -1.79 -7.17 -2.59
CA VAL A 206 -0.44 -7.63 -2.23
C VAL A 206 0.37 -7.81 -3.50
N GLU A 207 -0.14 -8.60 -4.44
CA GLU A 207 0.52 -8.94 -5.70
C GLU A 207 0.86 -7.70 -6.54
N TYR A 208 -0.09 -6.77 -6.68
CA TYR A 208 0.12 -5.52 -7.41
C TYR A 208 1.34 -4.72 -6.89
N ARG A 209 1.67 -4.84 -5.59
CA ARG A 209 2.79 -4.13 -4.97
C ARG A 209 4.08 -4.91 -5.00
N THR A 210 4.00 -6.24 -4.90
CA THR A 210 5.18 -7.11 -4.81
C THR A 210 5.66 -7.58 -6.18
N GLY A 211 4.80 -7.46 -7.20
CA GLY A 211 5.13 -7.61 -8.61
C GLY A 211 4.85 -9.00 -9.17
N THR A 212 4.09 -9.84 -8.45
CA THR A 212 3.37 -10.97 -9.03
C THR A 212 2.16 -10.46 -9.83
N ASN A 213 1.53 -11.34 -10.59
CA ASN A 213 0.45 -11.02 -11.51
C ASN A 213 -0.91 -11.41 -10.93
N PRO A 214 -1.73 -10.45 -10.47
CA PRO A 214 -3.01 -10.71 -9.78
C PRO A 214 -4.14 -11.25 -10.68
N THR A 215 -3.80 -11.67 -11.89
CA THR A 215 -4.75 -12.27 -12.84
C THR A 215 -4.26 -13.62 -13.34
N GLN A 216 -3.16 -14.12 -12.78
CA GLN A 216 -2.48 -15.33 -13.18
C GLN A 216 -1.87 -16.01 -11.96
N ARG A 217 -2.49 -17.13 -11.55
CA ARG A 217 -2.09 -17.96 -10.41
C ARG A 217 -0.62 -18.40 -10.34
N ASP A 218 0.11 -18.26 -11.43
CA ASP A 218 1.46 -18.76 -11.66
C ASP A 218 2.14 -17.70 -12.52
N SER A 219 2.76 -16.74 -11.84
CA SER A 219 3.29 -15.50 -12.40
C SER A 219 4.48 -15.71 -13.32
N ASP A 220 5.33 -16.68 -13.02
CA ASP A 220 6.55 -16.95 -13.78
C ASP A 220 6.46 -18.14 -14.73
N VAL A 221 5.34 -18.87 -14.66
CA VAL A 221 4.93 -19.92 -15.60
C VAL A 221 5.81 -21.16 -15.52
N ASP A 222 6.26 -21.48 -14.32
CA ASP A 222 6.95 -22.74 -14.05
C ASP A 222 5.98 -23.86 -13.62
N GLY A 223 4.75 -23.55 -13.26
CA GLY A 223 3.71 -24.51 -12.89
C GLY A 223 3.47 -24.67 -11.39
N LEU A 224 4.33 -24.11 -10.54
CA LEU A 224 3.98 -23.80 -9.16
C LEU A 224 3.09 -22.55 -9.15
N ILE A 225 2.14 -22.50 -8.21
CA ILE A 225 1.28 -21.32 -8.07
C ILE A 225 1.90 -20.39 -7.04
N ASP A 226 1.72 -19.08 -7.21
CA ASP A 226 2.42 -18.08 -6.40
C ASP A 226 2.15 -18.28 -4.90
N GLY A 227 0.91 -18.59 -4.53
CA GLY A 227 0.52 -18.86 -3.14
C GLY A 227 1.04 -20.18 -2.53
N ILE A 228 1.69 -21.06 -3.31
CA ILE A 228 2.48 -22.20 -2.79
C ILE A 228 3.91 -21.76 -2.49
N GLU A 229 4.46 -20.90 -3.35
CA GLU A 229 5.84 -20.42 -3.26
C GLU A 229 5.99 -19.42 -2.12
N ASP A 230 5.06 -18.47 -2.01
CA ASP A 230 4.87 -17.57 -0.88
C ASP A 230 3.98 -18.25 0.17
N LYS A 231 4.57 -18.75 1.26
CA LYS A 231 3.88 -19.60 2.24
C LYS A 231 3.06 -18.79 3.24
N ASP A 232 3.36 -17.51 3.40
CA ASP A 232 2.67 -16.63 4.33
C ASP A 232 1.78 -15.56 3.65
N TRP A 233 1.78 -15.54 2.32
CA TRP A 233 0.95 -14.70 1.45
C TRP A 233 1.17 -13.20 1.66
N ASP A 234 2.38 -12.81 2.07
CA ASP A 234 2.75 -11.42 2.29
C ASP A 234 3.37 -10.75 1.03
N GLY A 235 3.58 -11.55 -0.02
CA GLY A 235 4.14 -11.23 -1.32
C GLY A 235 5.66 -10.99 -1.30
N ARG A 236 6.35 -11.22 -0.18
CA ARG A 236 7.81 -11.17 -0.09
C ARG A 236 8.36 -12.57 -0.23
N VAL A 237 9.61 -12.65 -0.68
CA VAL A 237 10.35 -13.90 -0.72
C VAL A 237 11.12 -14.01 0.58
N ASP A 238 10.64 -14.85 1.48
CA ASP A 238 11.27 -15.13 2.76
C ASP A 238 12.23 -16.32 2.70
N ARG A 239 12.97 -16.53 3.78
CA ARG A 239 13.92 -17.64 3.86
C ARG A 239 13.17 -18.97 3.91
N GLY A 240 13.36 -19.80 2.89
CA GLY A 240 12.70 -21.12 2.77
C GLY A 240 11.51 -21.13 1.81
N GLU A 241 11.34 -20.04 1.06
CA GLU A 241 10.38 -19.86 -0.02
C GLU A 241 11.11 -19.74 -1.35
N THR A 242 10.49 -20.26 -2.40
CA THR A 242 10.86 -20.00 -3.79
C THR A 242 10.31 -18.63 -4.20
N ASN A 243 10.78 -18.10 -5.31
CA ASN A 243 10.41 -16.76 -5.76
C ASN A 243 9.43 -16.85 -6.93
N PRO A 244 8.14 -16.50 -6.72
CA PRO A 244 7.07 -16.65 -7.72
C PRO A 244 7.18 -15.74 -8.94
N ARG A 245 8.29 -15.03 -9.08
CA ARG A 245 8.58 -14.11 -10.20
C ARG A 245 9.75 -14.60 -11.03
N THR A 246 10.36 -15.72 -10.65
CA THR A 246 11.52 -16.29 -11.32
C THR A 246 11.39 -17.81 -11.30
N PRO A 247 11.31 -18.46 -12.47
CA PRO A 247 11.10 -19.91 -12.54
C PRO A 247 12.21 -20.76 -11.90
N ASP A 248 13.32 -20.14 -11.49
CA ASP A 248 14.56 -20.77 -11.06
C ASP A 248 15.14 -19.89 -9.93
N SER A 249 14.85 -20.27 -8.69
CA SER A 249 15.15 -19.48 -7.49
C SER A 249 16.62 -19.52 -7.12
N ASP A 250 17.29 -20.65 -7.29
CA ASP A 250 18.68 -20.85 -6.90
C ASP A 250 19.70 -20.68 -8.04
N ARG A 251 19.20 -20.58 -9.27
CA ARG A 251 19.90 -20.23 -10.51
C ARG A 251 20.84 -21.31 -11.02
N ASP A 252 20.40 -22.56 -10.94
CA ASP A 252 21.17 -23.72 -11.39
C ASP A 252 20.81 -24.20 -12.82
N ASP A 253 19.87 -23.52 -13.50
CA ASP A 253 19.26 -23.85 -14.80
C ASP A 253 18.16 -24.94 -14.76
N LEU A 254 17.81 -25.46 -13.58
CA LEU A 254 16.59 -26.22 -13.31
C LEU A 254 15.53 -25.25 -12.75
N CYS A 255 14.24 -25.57 -12.93
CA CYS A 255 13.18 -24.71 -12.44
C CYS A 255 12.59 -25.25 -11.15
N ASP A 256 12.09 -24.35 -10.31
CA ASP A 256 11.46 -24.69 -9.03
C ASP A 256 10.29 -25.65 -9.29
N GLY A 257 9.40 -25.27 -10.22
CA GLY A 257 8.41 -26.11 -10.87
C GLY A 257 8.90 -26.75 -12.18
N LEU A 258 8.00 -26.97 -13.13
CA LEU A 258 8.25 -27.63 -14.42
C LEU A 258 8.46 -26.68 -15.61
N CYS A 259 9.71 -26.53 -16.04
CA CYS A 259 10.06 -25.77 -17.24
C CYS A 259 10.26 -26.60 -18.50
N LEU A 260 9.96 -26.00 -19.65
CA LEU A 260 10.22 -26.59 -20.96
C LEU A 260 11.69 -26.43 -21.39
N VAL A 261 12.46 -27.52 -21.31
CA VAL A 261 13.83 -27.58 -21.82
C VAL A 261 13.90 -28.30 -23.17
N LYS A 262 14.66 -27.71 -24.10
CA LYS A 262 14.86 -28.25 -25.45
C LYS A 262 16.21 -28.95 -25.55
N LEU A 263 16.18 -30.29 -25.45
CA LEU A 263 17.35 -31.14 -25.66
C LEU A 263 17.31 -31.78 -27.05
N LYS A 264 18.21 -31.34 -27.94
CA LYS A 264 18.32 -31.79 -29.34
C LYS A 264 17.00 -31.62 -30.11
N ARG A 265 16.26 -32.72 -30.35
CA ARG A 265 14.96 -32.74 -31.05
C ARG A 265 13.79 -33.06 -30.12
N GLN A 266 14.04 -33.20 -28.82
CA GLN A 266 13.05 -33.52 -27.81
C GLN A 266 12.73 -32.28 -26.97
N LYS A 267 11.47 -32.16 -26.60
CA LYS A 267 10.94 -31.18 -25.66
C LYS A 267 10.67 -31.95 -24.36
N LEU A 268 11.31 -31.55 -23.28
CA LEU A 268 11.18 -32.17 -21.97
C LEU A 268 10.66 -31.10 -21.01
N TYR A 269 9.75 -31.49 -20.13
CA TYR A 269 9.40 -30.70 -18.95
C TYR A 269 10.24 -31.26 -17.82
N ILE A 270 11.06 -30.40 -17.23
CA ILE A 270 12.01 -30.76 -16.18
C ILE A 270 11.91 -29.70 -15.08
N GLY A 271 12.14 -30.12 -13.85
CA GLY A 271 11.84 -29.33 -12.68
C GLY A 271 12.20 -30.06 -11.41
N GLU A 272 12.33 -29.30 -10.34
CA GLU A 272 12.71 -29.81 -9.03
C GLU A 272 11.50 -30.36 -8.29
N ASP A 273 10.41 -29.59 -8.22
CA ASP A 273 9.12 -30.11 -7.79
C ASP A 273 8.37 -30.74 -8.95
N ARG A 274 8.38 -32.07 -9.01
CA ARG A 274 7.79 -32.83 -10.11
C ARG A 274 6.29 -32.99 -9.95
N ASN A 275 5.79 -32.83 -8.73
CA ASN A 275 4.39 -33.07 -8.40
C ASN A 275 3.63 -31.80 -8.03
N LEU A 276 4.32 -30.66 -8.03
CA LEU A 276 3.82 -29.30 -7.90
C LEU A 276 3.05 -29.09 -6.59
N ASN A 277 3.61 -29.60 -5.49
CA ASN A 277 3.02 -29.51 -4.15
C ASN A 277 3.75 -28.51 -3.23
N GLY A 278 4.87 -27.92 -3.67
CA GLY A 278 5.72 -26.98 -2.92
C GLY A 278 6.55 -27.62 -1.81
N ILE A 279 6.72 -28.94 -1.82
CA ILE A 279 7.42 -29.71 -0.78
C ILE A 279 8.45 -30.61 -1.47
N VAL A 280 9.71 -30.47 -1.07
CA VAL A 280 10.80 -31.33 -1.56
C VAL A 280 10.58 -32.77 -1.07
N ASP A 281 10.17 -33.66 -1.98
CA ASP A 281 10.01 -35.09 -1.74
C ASP A 281 11.32 -35.89 -1.90
N ASP A 282 11.35 -37.17 -1.47
CA ASP A 282 12.54 -38.06 -1.50
C ASP A 282 13.21 -38.25 -2.89
N LYS A 283 12.55 -37.82 -3.97
CA LYS A 283 13.01 -37.96 -5.37
C LYS A 283 13.18 -36.61 -6.08
N GLU A 284 13.12 -35.53 -5.33
CA GLU A 284 13.17 -34.16 -5.81
C GLU A 284 14.42 -33.49 -5.27
N THR A 285 14.87 -32.45 -5.96
CA THR A 285 15.98 -31.59 -5.54
C THR A 285 15.43 -30.35 -4.83
N ASP A 286 16.27 -29.66 -4.08
CA ASP A 286 15.88 -28.50 -3.29
C ASP A 286 16.00 -27.22 -4.12
N PRO A 287 14.88 -26.55 -4.46
CA PRO A 287 14.88 -25.38 -5.33
C PRO A 287 15.51 -24.11 -4.76
N LEU A 288 16.05 -24.21 -3.56
CA LEU A 288 16.80 -23.14 -2.91
C LEU A 288 18.29 -23.48 -2.78
N ASN A 289 18.73 -24.61 -3.33
CA ASN A 289 20.10 -25.09 -3.21
C ASN A 289 20.59 -25.77 -4.51
N PRO A 290 21.49 -25.12 -5.28
CA PRO A 290 21.84 -25.54 -6.63
C PRO A 290 22.69 -26.82 -6.70
N ASP A 291 23.01 -27.42 -5.56
CA ASP A 291 23.70 -28.70 -5.39
C ASP A 291 23.10 -29.36 -4.14
N SER A 292 21.93 -29.96 -4.34
CA SER A 292 21.10 -30.56 -3.28
C SER A 292 21.84 -31.63 -2.48
N ASN A 293 22.71 -32.39 -3.14
CA ASN A 293 23.43 -33.51 -2.52
C ASN A 293 24.84 -33.13 -2.00
N GLY A 294 25.36 -31.96 -2.39
CA GLY A 294 26.63 -31.39 -1.93
C GLY A 294 27.86 -32.06 -2.53
N ASP A 295 27.76 -32.69 -3.70
CA ASP A 295 28.86 -33.41 -4.34
C ASP A 295 29.70 -32.55 -5.30
N GLY A 296 29.29 -31.30 -5.52
CA GLY A 296 29.95 -30.31 -6.35
C GLY A 296 29.47 -30.29 -7.80
N ILE A 297 28.41 -31.03 -8.15
CA ILE A 297 27.72 -31.01 -9.43
C ILE A 297 26.34 -30.37 -9.19
N SER A 298 25.90 -29.47 -10.07
CA SER A 298 24.57 -28.88 -9.90
C SER A 298 23.46 -29.86 -10.25
N ASP A 299 22.28 -29.68 -9.65
CA ASP A 299 21.13 -30.56 -9.85
C ASP A 299 20.74 -30.65 -11.34
N TYR A 300 20.75 -29.52 -12.05
CA TYR A 300 20.61 -29.50 -13.52
C TYR A 300 21.66 -30.37 -14.23
N GLN A 301 22.94 -30.28 -13.85
CA GLN A 301 24.01 -31.06 -14.48
C GLN A 301 23.86 -32.55 -14.21
N GLU A 302 23.44 -32.93 -13.01
CA GLU A 302 23.11 -34.31 -12.66
C GLU A 302 21.96 -34.84 -13.51
N PHE A 303 20.87 -34.06 -13.62
CA PHE A 303 19.71 -34.39 -14.44
C PHE A 303 20.11 -34.66 -15.90
N ILE A 304 20.85 -33.72 -16.52
CA ILE A 304 21.29 -33.85 -17.91
C ILE A 304 22.20 -35.05 -18.11
N THR A 305 23.12 -35.29 -17.17
CA THR A 305 24.05 -36.43 -17.23
C THR A 305 23.29 -37.75 -17.14
N CYS A 306 22.33 -37.86 -16.22
CA CYS A 306 21.46 -39.01 -16.07
C CYS A 306 20.62 -39.26 -17.34
N HIS A 307 20.02 -38.21 -17.91
CA HIS A 307 19.20 -38.31 -19.11
C HIS A 307 20.01 -38.73 -20.34
N LEU A 308 21.21 -38.15 -20.53
CA LEU A 308 22.12 -38.52 -21.63
C LEU A 308 22.66 -39.94 -21.50
N ALA A 309 22.77 -40.48 -20.28
CA ALA A 309 23.11 -41.88 -20.01
C ALA A 309 21.94 -42.86 -20.28
N GLY A 310 20.74 -42.35 -20.58
CA GLY A 310 19.53 -43.16 -20.83
C GLY A 310 18.78 -43.56 -19.56
N GLY A 311 19.01 -42.85 -18.45
CA GLY A 311 18.22 -42.97 -17.23
C GLY A 311 16.74 -42.64 -17.46
N LYS A 312 15.85 -43.28 -16.69
CA LYS A 312 14.39 -43.07 -16.77
C LYS A 312 13.80 -42.37 -15.55
N ASP A 313 14.54 -42.33 -14.46
CA ASP A 313 14.16 -41.71 -13.17
C ASP A 313 15.31 -40.76 -12.79
N CYS A 314 15.57 -39.86 -13.73
CA CYS A 314 16.04 -38.51 -13.45
C CYS A 314 14.75 -37.69 -13.24
#